data_AF-A0A9W8JDR2-F1
#
_entry.id   AF-A0A9W8JDR2-F1
#
_cell.length_a   1.000
_cell.length_b   1.000
_cell.length_c   1.000
_cell.angle_alpha   90.00
_cell.angle_beta   90.00
_cell.angle_gamma   90.00
#
_symmetry.space_group_name_H-M   'P 1'
#
loop_
_entity.id
_entity.type
_entity.pdbx_description
1 polymer ?
#
loop_
_entity_poly.entity_id
_entity_poly.type
_entity_poly.pdbx_seq_one_letter_code
_entity_poly.pdbx_strand_id
1 'polypeptide(L)'
;MPPETLLRKWKSSLLERARTGSLEAVAAVRKFVERSEDQDLDICAAVMPCLSHSLIPSPDVTLQDASSIQNLLVASEAFQVITSVCQNRDQLKPALPEDYLPLFLEYQPHLFQWMEFFHRQKLNREFYRSLCTVTISTLLGLHDVLKTAILTIPSNVDAILSNWIKQDVFLGNVSMKMWKEGPCSSFFVVDTVFRHEEGKIILDDIFMTSPLKAQAFAKALIARISNIATEHAGQVGEMPSAFLSTYLNELLHLSSLFAKHPAGCRALLGSSTLFSATASVLLQVARNVGVQQGIDVWHSIIKCASTLLGLCFVVEQGTVDPLDRISSALQWGILQTICRCLVRLPLIDRNFSACTDMLGCLITCAMMHRPSLKHLLSAKSAAMDTVDFVLLKNRSQLVRKYACDFEITIEPIPHMMGTRVEREKRMGICDNINVRIFHTPIHT
;
A
#
# COMPACT_ATOMS: atom_id res chain seq x y z
N MET A 1 38.48 -9.72 18.73
CA MET A 1 38.13 -8.34 18.27
C MET A 1 39.33 -7.44 18.55
N PRO A 2 39.60 -6.38 17.77
CA PRO A 2 40.64 -5.41 18.10
C PRO A 2 40.27 -4.61 19.37
N PRO A 3 41.25 -4.07 20.12
CA PRO A 3 41.00 -3.16 21.23
C PRO A 3 40.15 -1.94 20.83
N GLU A 4 39.22 -1.51 21.69
CA GLU A 4 38.36 -0.35 21.42
C GLU A 4 39.12 0.92 21.04
N THR A 5 40.28 1.15 21.67
CA THR A 5 41.13 2.32 21.42
C THR A 5 41.75 2.32 20.02
N LEU A 6 41.95 1.14 19.40
CA LEU A 6 42.34 1.03 18.00
C LEU A 6 41.13 1.15 17.07
N LEU A 7 39.98 0.58 17.45
CA LEU A 7 38.74 0.70 16.69
C LEU A 7 38.27 2.16 16.57
N ARG A 8 38.29 2.93 17.66
CA ARG A 8 37.95 4.37 17.66
C ARG A 8 38.90 5.20 16.81
N LYS A 9 40.22 4.95 16.89
CA LYS A 9 41.23 5.64 16.05
C LYS A 9 41.05 5.33 14.57
N TRP A 10 40.77 4.06 14.23
CA TRP A 10 40.48 3.64 12.86
C TRP A 10 39.18 4.27 12.33
N LYS A 11 38.10 4.25 13.13
CA LYS A 11 36.83 4.94 12.80
C LYS A 11 37.07 6.43 12.52
N SER A 12 37.75 7.15 13.42
CA SER A 12 38.04 8.58 13.24
C SER A 12 38.82 8.85 11.94
N SER A 13 39.90 8.10 11.70
CA SER A 13 40.69 8.22 10.47
C SER A 13 39.90 7.89 9.20
N LEU A 14 38.91 7.01 9.28
CA LEU A 14 38.03 6.65 8.18
C LEU A 14 36.98 7.73 7.92
N LEU A 15 36.41 8.34 8.97
CA LEU A 15 35.44 9.43 8.86
C LEU A 15 36.07 10.70 8.26
N GLU A 16 37.30 11.07 8.64
CA GLU A 16 38.00 12.20 8.00
C GLU A 16 38.25 11.95 6.50
N ARG A 17 38.54 10.70 6.09
CA ARG A 17 38.64 10.34 4.66
C ARG A 17 37.29 10.31 3.94
N ALA A 18 36.19 10.05 4.65
CA ALA A 18 34.85 10.08 4.09
C ALA A 18 34.40 11.53 3.81
N ARG A 19 34.71 12.47 4.72
CA ARG A 19 34.45 13.91 4.56
C ARG A 19 35.02 14.52 3.29
N THR A 20 36.12 13.98 2.75
CA THR A 20 36.73 14.46 1.49
C THR A 20 36.11 13.83 0.23
N GLY A 21 34.94 13.18 0.30
CA GLY A 21 34.25 12.60 -0.85
C GLY A 21 34.94 11.38 -1.48
N SER A 22 35.83 10.69 -0.73
CA SER A 22 36.52 9.50 -1.24
C SER A 22 35.58 8.30 -1.29
N LEU A 23 35.25 7.80 -2.48
CA LEU A 23 34.34 6.67 -2.69
C LEU A 23 34.75 5.43 -1.88
N GLU A 24 36.04 5.10 -1.87
CA GLU A 24 36.57 3.99 -1.07
C GLU A 24 36.30 4.17 0.43
N ALA A 25 36.44 5.40 0.93
CA ALA A 25 36.24 5.71 2.34
C ALA A 25 34.75 5.64 2.71
N VAL A 26 33.86 6.26 1.93
CA VAL A 26 32.40 6.21 2.19
C VAL A 26 31.88 4.76 2.09
N ALA A 27 32.34 3.98 1.11
CA ALA A 27 31.99 2.56 0.98
C ALA A 27 32.58 1.69 2.10
N ALA A 28 33.72 2.07 2.68
CA ALA A 28 34.28 1.43 3.87
C ALA A 28 33.56 1.85 5.16
N VAL A 29 33.06 3.09 5.26
CA VAL A 29 32.15 3.54 6.34
C VAL A 29 30.87 2.71 6.32
N ARG A 30 30.24 2.55 5.15
CA ARG A 30 29.05 1.70 5.01
C ARG A 30 29.31 0.28 5.51
N LYS A 31 30.35 -0.38 4.99
CA LYS A 31 30.75 -1.74 5.40
C LYS A 31 31.15 -1.85 6.88
N PHE A 32 31.47 -0.75 7.55
CA PHE A 32 31.67 -0.71 8.99
C PHE A 32 30.32 -0.65 9.73
N VAL A 33 29.43 0.28 9.37
CA VAL A 33 28.09 0.41 9.95
C VAL A 33 27.28 -0.89 9.79
N GLU A 34 27.26 -1.47 8.59
CA GLU A 34 26.62 -2.76 8.26
C GLU A 34 27.12 -3.96 9.10
N ARG A 35 28.30 -3.86 9.72
CA ARG A 35 28.95 -4.96 10.47
C ARG A 35 29.04 -4.73 11.98
N SER A 36 28.79 -3.51 12.43
CA SER A 36 28.91 -3.12 13.84
C SER A 36 27.61 -2.52 14.40
N GLU A 37 26.57 -2.39 13.56
CA GLU A 37 25.26 -1.83 13.91
C GLU A 37 25.38 -0.42 14.54
N ASP A 38 26.42 0.33 14.14
CA ASP A 38 26.77 1.63 14.72
C ASP A 38 25.64 2.66 14.49
N GLN A 39 25.43 3.49 15.53
CA GLN A 39 24.30 4.41 15.71
C GLN A 39 24.78 5.86 15.92
N ASP A 40 26.09 6.06 15.83
CA ASP A 40 26.78 7.31 16.06
C ASP A 40 26.55 8.30 14.91
N LEU A 41 25.96 9.44 15.22
CA LEU A 41 25.59 10.46 14.23
C LEU A 41 26.79 11.29 13.75
N ASP A 42 27.97 11.19 14.38
CA ASP A 42 29.22 11.68 13.77
C ASP A 42 29.54 10.99 12.44
N ILE A 43 29.03 9.76 12.24
CA ILE A 43 29.12 9.06 10.95
C ILE A 43 28.27 9.78 9.90
N CYS A 44 27.03 10.18 10.25
CA CYS A 44 26.18 10.98 9.38
C CYS A 44 26.82 12.34 9.08
N ALA A 45 27.34 13.04 10.09
CA ALA A 45 28.04 14.31 9.94
C ALA A 45 29.29 14.22 9.04
N ALA A 46 29.96 13.06 9.03
CA ALA A 46 31.08 12.82 8.13
C ALA A 46 30.69 12.62 6.66
N VAL A 47 29.47 12.13 6.35
CA VAL A 47 29.04 11.84 4.98
C VAL A 47 28.04 12.84 4.40
N MET A 48 27.36 13.66 5.21
CA MET A 48 26.45 14.71 4.73
C MET A 48 27.09 15.65 3.67
N PRO A 49 28.35 16.13 3.81
CA PRO A 49 29.00 16.95 2.79
C PRO A 49 29.08 16.31 1.40
N CYS A 50 29.14 14.97 1.31
CA CYS A 50 29.13 14.20 0.07
C CYS A 50 27.80 14.31 -0.71
N LEU A 51 26.77 14.88 -0.09
CA LEU A 51 25.46 15.12 -0.68
C LEU A 51 25.21 16.60 -1.03
N SER A 52 26.21 17.48 -0.91
CA SER A 52 26.10 18.88 -1.33
C SER A 52 25.50 19.05 -2.74
N HIS A 53 24.65 20.06 -2.92
CA HIS A 53 24.06 20.41 -4.22
C HIS A 53 25.11 20.67 -5.31
N SER A 54 26.30 21.17 -4.92
CA SER A 54 27.42 21.45 -5.82
C SER A 54 28.06 20.19 -6.43
N LEU A 55 27.69 18.99 -5.96
CA LEU A 55 28.17 17.71 -6.46
C LEU A 55 27.18 17.04 -7.44
N ILE A 56 25.97 17.57 -7.58
CA ILE A 56 24.94 17.07 -8.50
C ILE A 56 25.38 17.35 -9.95
N PRO A 57 25.54 16.33 -10.82
CA PRO A 57 25.89 16.55 -12.22
C PRO A 57 24.84 17.40 -12.96
N SER A 58 25.29 18.27 -13.87
CA SER A 58 24.38 19.09 -14.68
C SER A 58 23.46 18.22 -15.57
N PRO A 59 22.21 18.62 -15.84
CA PRO A 59 21.23 17.79 -16.56
C PRO A 59 21.70 17.29 -17.93
N ASP A 60 22.45 18.12 -18.66
CA ASP A 60 22.85 17.89 -20.05
C ASP A 60 24.16 17.10 -20.19
N VAL A 61 24.87 16.83 -19.07
CA VAL A 61 26.04 15.95 -19.06
C VAL A 61 25.55 14.51 -19.04
N THR A 62 25.80 13.79 -20.13
CA THR A 62 25.72 12.33 -20.16
C THR A 62 26.65 11.75 -19.09
N LEU A 63 26.23 10.67 -18.41
CA LEU A 63 27.07 9.93 -17.45
C LEU A 63 28.18 9.13 -18.17
N GLN A 64 29.06 9.86 -18.85
CA GLN A 64 30.24 9.40 -19.58
C GLN A 64 31.52 10.03 -19.00
N ASP A 65 31.40 11.17 -18.32
CA ASP A 65 32.46 11.71 -17.48
C ASP A 65 32.62 10.91 -16.18
N ALA A 66 33.86 10.52 -15.88
CA ALA A 66 34.23 9.80 -14.68
C ALA A 66 33.96 10.59 -13.39
N SER A 67 34.07 11.93 -13.40
CA SER A 67 33.81 12.74 -12.19
C SER A 67 32.33 12.72 -11.81
N SER A 68 31.45 12.83 -12.80
CA SER A 68 29.99 12.74 -12.64
C SER A 68 29.55 11.34 -12.16
N ILE A 69 30.19 10.29 -12.66
CA ILE A 69 29.97 8.91 -12.17
C ILE A 69 30.46 8.76 -10.72
N GLN A 70 31.64 9.29 -10.39
CA GLN A 70 32.18 9.23 -9.03
C GLN A 70 31.27 9.95 -8.02
N ASN A 71 30.82 11.17 -8.30
CA ASN A 71 29.90 11.91 -7.43
C ASN A 71 28.61 11.13 -7.16
N LEU A 72 28.04 10.53 -8.21
CA LEU A 72 26.82 9.72 -8.10
C LEU A 72 27.02 8.45 -7.24
N LEU A 73 28.15 7.77 -7.37
CA LEU A 73 28.49 6.61 -6.54
C LEU A 73 28.75 7.02 -5.09
N VAL A 74 29.46 8.14 -4.87
CA VAL A 74 29.74 8.72 -3.54
C VAL A 74 28.45 9.11 -2.83
N ALA A 75 27.53 9.79 -3.52
CA ALA A 75 26.22 10.13 -3.01
C ALA A 75 25.41 8.88 -2.66
N SER A 76 25.40 7.87 -3.54
CA SER A 76 24.73 6.58 -3.30
C SER A 76 25.25 5.86 -2.05
N GLU A 77 26.56 5.84 -1.81
CA GLU A 77 27.13 5.25 -0.59
C GLU A 77 26.79 6.11 0.65
N ALA A 78 26.80 7.44 0.54
CA ALA A 78 26.41 8.34 1.64
C ALA A 78 24.93 8.19 2.05
N PHE A 79 24.01 8.10 1.09
CA PHE A 79 22.59 7.81 1.35
C PHE A 79 22.39 6.48 2.09
N GLN A 80 23.13 5.42 1.71
CA GLN A 80 23.10 4.14 2.40
C GLN A 80 23.62 4.27 3.85
N VAL A 81 24.75 4.96 4.06
CA VAL A 81 25.31 5.21 5.41
C VAL A 81 24.30 5.92 6.31
N ILE A 82 23.72 7.04 5.86
CA ILE A 82 22.75 7.82 6.64
C ILE A 82 21.53 6.96 7.00
N THR A 83 21.02 6.20 6.02
CA THR A 83 19.91 5.27 6.22
C THR A 83 20.24 4.24 7.29
N SER A 84 21.35 3.51 7.17
CA SER A 84 21.73 2.46 8.12
C SER A 84 21.96 2.99 9.53
N VAL A 85 22.71 4.07 9.71
CA VAL A 85 22.98 4.64 11.05
C VAL A 85 21.67 5.06 11.73
N CYS A 86 20.75 5.70 10.99
CA CYS A 86 19.49 6.16 11.57
C CYS A 86 18.51 4.99 11.81
N GLN A 87 18.49 3.95 10.99
CA GLN A 87 17.69 2.73 11.21
C GLN A 87 18.21 1.92 12.41
N ASN A 88 19.52 1.72 12.53
CA ASN A 88 20.12 1.07 13.70
C ASN A 88 19.75 1.84 14.99
N ARG A 89 19.77 3.18 14.92
CA ARG A 89 19.42 4.06 16.04
C ARG A 89 17.95 3.91 16.46
N ASP A 90 17.01 3.91 15.52
CA ASP A 90 15.56 3.86 15.81
C ASP A 90 15.18 2.66 16.70
N GLN A 91 15.83 1.52 16.47
CA GLN A 91 15.61 0.28 17.24
C GLN A 91 15.94 0.40 18.74
N LEU A 92 16.85 1.31 19.15
CA LEU A 92 17.31 1.43 20.55
C LEU A 92 17.10 2.83 21.17
N LYS A 93 17.06 3.90 20.36
CA LYS A 93 17.07 5.31 20.79
C LYS A 93 16.32 6.19 19.76
N PRO A 94 14.98 6.13 19.70
CA PRO A 94 14.20 6.73 18.60
C PRO A 94 14.32 8.26 18.46
N ALA A 95 14.69 8.98 19.52
CA ALA A 95 14.89 10.43 19.44
C ALA A 95 16.26 10.80 18.83
N LEU A 96 16.26 11.68 17.82
CA LEU A 96 17.42 12.46 17.41
C LEU A 96 17.90 13.37 18.57
N PRO A 97 19.22 13.53 18.83
CA PRO A 97 19.71 14.55 19.77
C PRO A 97 19.57 15.94 19.16
N GLU A 98 19.20 16.93 19.98
CA GLU A 98 18.99 18.32 19.54
C GLU A 98 20.23 18.89 18.81
N ASP A 99 21.45 18.54 19.25
CA ASP A 99 22.72 18.97 18.65
C ASP A 99 22.86 18.60 17.15
N TYR A 100 22.22 17.51 16.71
CA TYR A 100 22.28 17.04 15.32
C TYR A 100 21.11 17.54 14.46
N LEU A 101 20.03 18.06 15.06
CA LEU A 101 18.88 18.57 14.32
C LEU A 101 19.23 19.69 13.33
N PRO A 102 20.10 20.68 13.65
CA PRO A 102 20.52 21.71 12.70
C PRO A 102 21.17 21.13 11.43
N LEU A 103 22.03 20.12 11.56
CA LEU A 103 22.70 19.46 10.43
C LEU A 103 21.69 18.77 9.49
N PHE A 104 20.71 18.05 10.05
CA PHE A 104 19.69 17.40 9.24
C PHE A 104 18.76 18.42 8.55
N LEU A 105 18.49 19.56 9.17
CA LEU A 105 17.73 20.67 8.56
C LEU A 105 18.54 21.38 7.47
N GLU A 106 19.84 21.61 7.66
CA GLU A 106 20.74 22.21 6.66
C GLU A 106 20.83 21.36 5.39
N TYR A 107 21.00 20.05 5.54
CA TYR A 107 21.17 19.15 4.38
C TYR A 107 19.86 18.64 3.78
N GLN A 108 18.70 18.83 4.43
CA GLN A 108 17.40 18.41 3.92
C GLN A 108 17.16 18.82 2.46
N PRO A 109 17.36 20.09 2.03
CA PRO A 109 17.09 20.49 0.64
C PRO A 109 17.99 19.76 -0.37
N HIS A 110 19.25 19.49 0.00
CA HIS A 110 20.19 18.79 -0.86
C HIS A 110 19.73 17.35 -1.17
N LEU A 111 19.19 16.64 -0.17
CA LEU A 111 18.65 15.28 -0.35
C LEU A 111 17.52 15.24 -1.38
N PHE A 112 16.66 16.26 -1.39
CA PHE A 112 15.53 16.35 -2.31
C PHE A 112 15.96 16.78 -3.72
N GLN A 113 16.99 17.62 -3.84
CA GLN A 113 17.61 17.93 -5.13
C GLN A 113 18.27 16.69 -5.77
N TRP A 114 18.94 15.85 -4.97
CA TRP A 114 19.43 14.54 -5.42
C TRP A 114 18.28 13.61 -5.85
N MET A 115 17.20 13.53 -5.07
CA MET A 115 16.01 12.75 -5.47
C MET A 115 15.41 13.26 -6.79
N GLU A 116 15.36 14.57 -7.00
CA GLU A 116 14.89 15.14 -8.27
C GLU A 116 15.86 14.82 -9.43
N PHE A 117 17.17 14.90 -9.22
CA PHE A 117 18.18 14.52 -10.20
C PHE A 117 18.02 13.06 -10.64
N PHE A 118 17.91 12.11 -9.70
CA PHE A 118 17.66 10.69 -10.01
C PHE A 118 16.28 10.45 -10.64
N HIS A 119 15.28 11.27 -10.30
CA HIS A 119 13.96 11.23 -10.94
C HIS A 119 14.02 11.66 -12.42
N ARG A 120 14.84 12.68 -12.75
CA ARG A 120 15.05 13.23 -14.09
C ARG A 120 15.94 12.32 -14.97
N GLN A 121 17.08 11.84 -14.48
CA GLN A 121 18.17 11.27 -15.31
C GLN A 121 17.93 9.87 -15.91
N LYS A 122 16.78 9.23 -15.69
CA LYS A 122 16.35 7.94 -16.30
C LYS A 122 17.24 6.70 -16.06
N LEU A 123 18.44 6.81 -15.49
CA LEU A 123 19.45 5.76 -15.33
C LEU A 123 19.27 4.97 -14.02
N ASN A 124 19.36 3.63 -14.07
CA ASN A 124 19.16 2.68 -12.95
C ASN A 124 18.07 3.09 -11.93
N ARG A 125 16.92 3.51 -12.47
CA ARG A 125 15.88 4.29 -11.76
C ARG A 125 15.45 3.67 -10.43
N GLU A 126 15.17 2.37 -10.44
CA GLU A 126 14.60 1.65 -9.30
C GLU A 126 15.52 1.74 -8.07
N PHE A 127 16.82 1.54 -8.25
CA PHE A 127 17.78 1.53 -7.16
C PHE A 127 17.91 2.91 -6.49
N TYR A 128 18.27 3.95 -7.25
CA TYR A 128 18.51 5.28 -6.69
C TYR A 128 17.22 5.94 -6.16
N ARG A 129 16.05 5.69 -6.79
CA ARG A 129 14.76 6.15 -6.26
C ARG A 129 14.38 5.42 -4.97
N SER A 130 14.56 4.09 -4.90
CA SER A 130 14.30 3.33 -3.68
C SER A 130 15.16 3.86 -2.53
N LEU A 131 16.47 4.01 -2.77
CA LEU A 131 17.42 4.52 -1.80
C LEU A 131 17.05 5.90 -1.23
N CYS A 132 16.71 6.87 -2.09
CA CYS A 132 16.23 8.18 -1.64
C CYS A 132 14.93 8.06 -0.84
N THR A 133 14.03 7.14 -1.22
CA THR A 133 12.75 6.96 -0.54
C THR A 133 12.89 6.33 0.84
N VAL A 134 13.78 5.34 0.99
CA VAL A 134 14.11 4.75 2.31
C VAL A 134 14.80 5.80 3.20
N THR A 135 15.69 6.61 2.63
CA THR A 135 16.31 7.73 3.38
C THR A 135 15.25 8.71 3.89
N ILE A 136 14.36 9.21 3.01
CA ILE A 136 13.30 10.15 3.40
C ILE A 136 12.32 9.50 4.39
N SER A 137 11.98 8.22 4.23
CA SER A 137 11.18 7.45 5.20
C SER A 137 11.82 7.44 6.58
N THR A 138 13.14 7.25 6.64
CA THR A 138 13.89 7.23 7.90
C THR A 138 13.96 8.63 8.53
N LEU A 139 14.19 9.68 7.74
CA LEU A 139 14.21 11.07 8.24
C LEU A 139 12.84 11.57 8.71
N LEU A 140 11.74 11.13 8.08
CA LEU A 140 10.38 11.39 8.54
C LEU A 140 10.06 10.64 9.85
N GLY A 141 10.72 9.53 10.16
CA GLY A 141 10.62 8.85 11.46
C GLY A 141 11.44 9.54 12.56
N LEU A 142 12.61 10.07 12.19
CA LEU A 142 13.71 10.43 13.10
C LEU A 142 13.47 11.61 14.06
N HIS A 143 12.70 12.63 13.65
CA HIS A 143 12.35 13.76 14.53
C HIS A 143 11.14 14.55 14.02
N ASP A 144 10.25 14.99 14.91
CA ASP A 144 9.04 15.74 14.52
C ASP A 144 9.35 17.10 13.88
N VAL A 145 10.32 17.87 14.38
CA VAL A 145 10.69 19.15 13.74
C VAL A 145 11.25 18.95 12.32
N LEU A 146 11.99 17.86 12.08
CA LEU A 146 12.52 17.52 10.76
C LEU A 146 11.38 17.06 9.82
N LYS A 147 10.46 16.26 10.34
CA LYS A 147 9.21 15.86 9.66
C LYS A 147 8.38 17.08 9.26
N THR A 148 8.15 18.03 10.17
CA THR A 148 7.46 19.29 9.86
C THR A 148 8.21 20.06 8.77
N ALA A 149 9.51 20.32 8.92
CA ALA A 149 10.31 21.06 7.94
C ALA A 149 10.29 20.43 6.54
N ILE A 150 10.36 19.10 6.44
CA ILE A 150 10.20 18.38 5.17
C ILE A 150 8.82 18.64 4.56
N LEU A 151 7.76 18.59 5.37
CA LEU A 151 6.37 18.65 4.94
C LEU A 151 5.81 20.06 4.75
N THR A 152 6.50 21.12 5.22
CA THR A 152 6.13 22.54 5.01
C THR A 152 6.65 23.14 3.71
N ILE A 153 7.44 22.40 2.91
CA ILE A 153 8.08 22.93 1.70
C ILE A 153 7.41 22.31 0.45
N PRO A 154 6.77 23.10 -0.42
CA PRO A 154 6.02 22.58 -1.57
C PRO A 154 6.83 21.70 -2.53
N SER A 155 8.08 22.04 -2.81
CA SER A 155 8.96 21.24 -3.67
C SER A 155 9.31 19.87 -3.08
N ASN A 156 9.39 19.74 -1.76
CA ASN A 156 9.62 18.45 -1.11
C ASN A 156 8.42 17.51 -1.33
N VAL A 157 7.22 18.02 -1.06
CA VAL A 157 5.95 17.27 -1.23
C VAL A 157 5.70 16.97 -2.71
N ASP A 158 5.99 17.91 -3.62
CA ASP A 158 5.92 17.67 -5.06
C ASP A 158 6.84 16.52 -5.46
N ALA A 159 8.11 16.54 -5.02
CA ALA A 159 9.09 15.53 -5.36
C ALA A 159 8.75 14.15 -4.78
N ILE A 160 8.18 14.08 -3.56
CA ILE A 160 7.62 12.85 -2.97
C ILE A 160 6.50 12.28 -3.85
N LEU A 161 5.50 13.09 -4.20
CA LEU A 161 4.41 12.66 -5.08
C LEU A 161 4.93 12.25 -6.47
N SER A 162 5.85 13.04 -7.03
CA SER A 162 6.46 12.80 -8.34
C SER A 162 7.22 11.47 -8.37
N ASN A 163 7.97 11.16 -7.31
CA ASN A 163 8.66 9.90 -7.12
C ASN A 163 7.66 8.73 -6.97
N TRP A 164 6.62 8.85 -6.13
CA TRP A 164 5.57 7.81 -6.03
C TRP A 164 4.83 7.56 -7.35
N ILE A 165 4.51 8.62 -8.11
CA ILE A 165 3.84 8.52 -9.41
C ILE A 165 4.73 7.85 -10.47
N LYS A 166 6.05 8.06 -10.44
CA LYS A 166 7.00 7.53 -11.45
C LYS A 166 7.84 6.33 -10.99
N GLN A 167 7.76 5.91 -9.73
CA GLN A 167 8.21 4.58 -9.30
C GLN A 167 7.41 3.56 -10.10
N ASP A 168 8.11 2.72 -10.84
CA ASP A 168 7.51 1.79 -11.78
C ASP A 168 6.55 0.82 -11.05
N VAL A 169 5.49 0.41 -11.73
CA VAL A 169 4.37 -0.34 -11.11
C VAL A 169 4.79 -1.77 -10.70
N PHE A 170 5.96 -2.21 -11.16
CA PHE A 170 6.58 -3.45 -10.74
C PHE A 170 7.27 -3.27 -9.38
N LEU A 171 6.90 -4.13 -8.43
CA LEU A 171 7.70 -4.35 -7.23
C LEU A 171 8.96 -5.12 -7.66
N GLY A 172 9.98 -4.41 -8.15
CA GLY A 172 11.23 -5.05 -8.61
C GLY A 172 11.83 -5.96 -7.53
N ASN A 173 12.49 -7.06 -7.94
CA ASN A 173 12.99 -8.14 -7.08
C ASN A 173 13.86 -7.69 -5.88
N VAL A 174 14.42 -6.48 -5.93
CA VAL A 174 15.17 -5.84 -4.84
C VAL A 174 14.24 -5.35 -3.72
N SER A 175 13.09 -4.78 -4.07
CA SER A 175 12.07 -4.31 -3.12
C SER A 175 11.48 -5.50 -2.34
N MET A 176 10.98 -6.51 -3.05
CA MET A 176 10.21 -7.62 -2.46
C MET A 176 10.96 -8.43 -1.39
N LYS A 177 12.30 -8.43 -1.42
CA LYS A 177 13.12 -9.07 -0.38
C LYS A 177 13.21 -8.26 0.92
N MET A 178 13.15 -6.93 0.86
CA MET A 178 13.17 -6.04 2.04
C MET A 178 11.80 -5.97 2.74
N TRP A 179 10.70 -6.18 2.02
CA TRP A 179 9.34 -6.25 2.59
C TRP A 179 9.09 -7.41 3.57
N LYS A 180 10.06 -8.32 3.77
CA LYS A 180 9.96 -9.36 4.82
C LYS A 180 9.98 -8.80 6.24
N GLU A 181 10.40 -7.55 6.41
CA GLU A 181 10.70 -6.95 7.72
C GLU A 181 9.87 -5.69 8.04
N GLY A 182 9.05 -5.17 7.11
CA GLY A 182 8.23 -3.99 7.38
C GLY A 182 7.33 -3.51 6.23
N PRO A 183 6.49 -2.47 6.48
CA PRO A 183 5.65 -1.83 5.47
C PRO A 183 6.48 -1.03 4.45
N CYS A 184 5.93 -0.69 3.28
CA CYS A 184 6.72 -0.02 2.25
C CYS A 184 7.17 1.37 2.68
N SER A 185 8.46 1.65 2.61
CA SER A 185 9.00 3.00 2.83
C SER A 185 8.36 4.04 1.91
N SER A 186 8.04 3.69 0.65
CA SER A 186 7.37 4.61 -0.28
C SER A 186 5.89 4.84 0.06
N PHE A 187 5.20 3.85 0.63
CA PHE A 187 3.86 4.03 1.18
C PHE A 187 3.90 4.90 2.44
N PHE A 188 4.79 4.59 3.40
CA PHE A 188 4.97 5.34 4.64
C PHE A 188 5.24 6.83 4.38
N VAL A 189 6.15 7.15 3.46
CA VAL A 189 6.46 8.54 3.09
C VAL A 189 5.22 9.27 2.58
N VAL A 190 4.42 8.65 1.70
CA VAL A 190 3.22 9.27 1.12
C VAL A 190 2.07 9.36 2.13
N ASP A 191 1.80 8.30 2.88
CA ASP A 191 0.80 8.28 3.96
C ASP A 191 1.12 9.32 5.05
N THR A 192 2.41 9.54 5.34
CA THR A 192 2.86 10.63 6.24
C THR A 192 2.42 12.00 5.71
N VAL A 193 2.57 12.30 4.42
CA VAL A 193 2.06 13.56 3.83
C VAL A 193 0.55 13.68 3.97
N PHE A 194 -0.20 12.61 3.64
CA PHE A 194 -1.67 12.61 3.72
C PHE A 194 -2.22 12.63 5.17
N ARG A 195 -1.40 12.31 6.18
CA ARG A 195 -1.79 12.36 7.61
C ARG A 195 -1.36 13.63 8.32
N HIS A 196 -0.21 14.20 8.01
CA HIS A 196 0.26 15.46 8.62
C HIS A 196 -0.61 16.64 8.21
N GLU A 197 -0.66 17.71 9.02
CA GLU A 197 -1.48 18.89 8.73
C GLU A 197 -0.86 19.73 7.60
N GLU A 198 0.38 20.18 7.78
CA GLU A 198 1.17 20.87 6.74
C GLU A 198 1.22 20.11 5.40
N GLY A 199 1.36 18.78 5.47
CA GLY A 199 1.36 17.91 4.30
C GLY A 199 0.06 18.00 3.50
N LYS A 200 -1.11 17.97 4.17
CA LYS A 200 -2.42 18.13 3.50
C LYS A 200 -2.57 19.50 2.85
N ILE A 201 -2.20 20.57 3.56
CA ILE A 201 -2.31 21.95 3.06
C ILE A 201 -1.59 22.08 1.71
N ILE A 202 -0.38 21.51 1.62
CA ILE A 202 0.42 21.51 0.40
C ILE A 202 -0.09 20.50 -0.64
N LEU A 203 -0.62 19.35 -0.24
CA LEU A 203 -1.28 18.42 -1.17
C LEU A 203 -2.50 19.05 -1.85
N ASP A 204 -3.32 19.79 -1.12
CA ASP A 204 -4.49 20.48 -1.66
C ASP A 204 -4.07 21.56 -2.67
N ASP A 205 -3.05 22.38 -2.37
CA ASP A 205 -2.51 23.34 -3.35
C ASP A 205 -1.95 22.64 -4.60
N ILE A 206 -1.11 21.60 -4.44
CA ILE A 206 -0.53 20.86 -5.57
C ILE A 206 -1.61 20.19 -6.45
N PHE A 207 -2.67 19.63 -5.86
CA PHE A 207 -3.73 18.98 -6.63
C PHE A 207 -4.76 19.96 -7.21
N MET A 208 -4.94 21.14 -6.62
CA MET A 208 -5.76 22.22 -7.18
C MET A 208 -5.05 22.95 -8.32
N THR A 209 -3.75 23.25 -8.17
CA THR A 209 -2.92 23.85 -9.22
C THR A 209 -2.58 22.86 -10.35
N SER A 210 -2.47 21.55 -10.04
CA SER A 210 -2.19 20.51 -11.03
C SER A 210 -3.19 19.34 -11.00
N PRO A 211 -4.39 19.50 -11.58
CA PRO A 211 -5.36 18.41 -11.72
C PRO A 211 -4.83 17.20 -12.50
N LEU A 212 -3.88 17.41 -13.42
CA LEU A 212 -3.18 16.32 -14.13
C LEU A 212 -2.33 15.47 -13.18
N LYS A 213 -1.76 16.07 -12.12
CA LYS A 213 -1.01 15.34 -11.10
C LYS A 213 -1.92 14.52 -10.19
N ALA A 214 -3.12 15.00 -9.87
CA ALA A 214 -4.15 14.21 -9.20
C ALA A 214 -4.57 13.00 -10.06
N GLN A 215 -4.81 13.19 -11.37
CA GLN A 215 -5.08 12.08 -12.29
C GLN A 215 -3.92 11.09 -12.41
N ALA A 216 -2.68 11.56 -12.42
CA ALA A 216 -1.49 10.71 -12.46
C ALA A 216 -1.34 9.89 -11.16
N PHE A 217 -1.63 10.49 -10.00
CA PHE A 217 -1.66 9.80 -8.71
C PHE A 217 -2.74 8.71 -8.66
N ALA A 218 -3.98 9.02 -9.10
CA ALA A 218 -5.06 8.05 -9.20
C ALA A 218 -4.67 6.84 -10.09
N LYS A 219 -4.12 7.11 -11.28
CA LYS A 219 -3.64 6.07 -12.22
C LYS A 219 -2.52 5.23 -11.60
N ALA A 220 -1.55 5.85 -10.93
CA ALA A 220 -0.41 5.17 -10.30
C ALA A 220 -0.82 4.36 -9.04
N LEU A 221 -1.94 4.71 -8.40
CA LEU A 221 -2.54 3.92 -7.31
C LEU A 221 -3.31 2.71 -7.86
N ILE A 222 -4.22 2.94 -8.82
CA ILE A 222 -5.05 1.88 -9.42
C ILE A 222 -4.17 0.83 -10.12
N ALA A 223 -3.10 1.25 -10.80
CA ALA A 223 -2.15 0.34 -11.41
C ALA A 223 -1.42 -0.55 -10.37
N ARG A 224 -1.04 0.01 -9.21
CA ARG A 224 -0.46 -0.77 -8.10
C ARG A 224 -1.43 -1.81 -7.53
N ILE A 225 -2.71 -1.46 -7.40
CA ILE A 225 -3.74 -2.43 -7.00
C ILE A 225 -3.84 -3.55 -8.05
N SER A 226 -4.01 -3.21 -9.33
CA SER A 226 -4.10 -4.19 -10.43
C SER A 226 -2.89 -5.15 -10.48
N ASN A 227 -1.68 -4.64 -10.26
CA ASN A 227 -0.46 -5.46 -10.29
C ASN A 227 -0.40 -6.53 -9.18
N ILE A 228 -1.12 -6.37 -8.06
CA ILE A 228 -1.20 -7.42 -7.03
C ILE A 228 -1.80 -8.72 -7.62
N ALA A 229 -2.77 -8.61 -8.53
CA ALA A 229 -3.32 -9.77 -9.25
C ALA A 229 -2.28 -10.41 -10.17
N THR A 230 -1.47 -9.61 -10.87
CA THR A 230 -0.43 -10.07 -11.78
C THR A 230 0.70 -10.78 -11.05
N GLU A 231 1.27 -10.19 -9.99
CA GLU A 231 2.36 -10.83 -9.22
C GLU A 231 1.88 -12.14 -8.57
N HIS A 232 0.67 -12.15 -8.00
CA HIS A 232 0.09 -13.36 -7.42
C HIS A 232 -0.18 -14.47 -8.46
N ALA A 233 -0.41 -14.11 -9.74
CA ALA A 233 -0.58 -15.08 -10.82
C ALA A 233 0.76 -15.56 -11.41
N GLY A 234 1.77 -14.69 -11.48
CA GLY A 234 3.08 -14.99 -12.08
C GLY A 234 4.05 -15.72 -11.16
N GLN A 235 4.03 -15.42 -9.86
CA GLN A 235 5.02 -15.92 -8.89
C GLN A 235 4.39 -16.93 -7.91
N VAL A 236 3.91 -18.06 -8.44
CA VAL A 236 3.23 -19.12 -7.69
C VAL A 236 4.20 -19.79 -6.69
N GLY A 237 4.27 -19.23 -5.48
CA GLY A 237 5.02 -19.79 -4.35
C GLY A 237 5.80 -18.76 -3.52
N GLU A 238 6.13 -17.58 -4.05
CA GLU A 238 7.05 -16.65 -3.36
C GLU A 238 6.34 -15.59 -2.50
N MET A 239 5.10 -15.20 -2.81
CA MET A 239 4.33 -14.21 -2.03
C MET A 239 3.26 -14.83 -1.12
N PRO A 240 3.31 -14.59 0.21
CA PRO A 240 2.21 -14.95 1.12
C PRO A 240 0.94 -14.13 0.87
N SER A 241 -0.23 -14.75 0.90
CA SER A 241 -1.53 -14.06 0.75
C SER A 241 -1.77 -13.01 1.85
N ALA A 242 -1.22 -13.24 3.05
CA ALA A 242 -1.19 -12.28 4.15
C ALA A 242 -0.52 -10.95 3.73
N PHE A 243 0.68 -11.03 3.15
CA PHE A 243 1.44 -9.87 2.66
C PHE A 243 0.63 -9.07 1.63
N LEU A 244 0.08 -9.74 0.63
CA LEU A 244 -0.73 -9.11 -0.43
C LEU A 244 -2.00 -8.45 0.12
N SER A 245 -2.64 -9.06 1.13
CA SER A 245 -3.80 -8.47 1.78
C SER A 245 -3.42 -7.18 2.55
N THR A 246 -2.26 -7.16 3.20
CA THR A 246 -1.74 -5.99 3.94
C THR A 246 -1.44 -4.83 3.00
N TYR A 247 -0.70 -5.08 1.90
CA TYR A 247 -0.39 -4.05 0.91
C TYR A 247 -1.65 -3.53 0.19
N LEU A 248 -2.62 -4.40 -0.11
CA LEU A 248 -3.91 -3.95 -0.63
C LEU A 248 -4.64 -3.03 0.37
N ASN A 249 -4.64 -3.38 1.65
CA ASN A 249 -5.20 -2.53 2.70
C ASN A 249 -4.48 -1.17 2.80
N GLU A 250 -3.15 -1.14 2.65
CA GLU A 250 -2.38 0.12 2.59
C GLU A 250 -2.82 0.99 1.40
N LEU A 251 -2.90 0.43 0.20
CA LEU A 251 -3.35 1.15 -1.00
C LEU A 251 -4.81 1.64 -0.90
N LEU A 252 -5.70 0.89 -0.25
CA LEU A 252 -7.10 1.28 -0.03
C LEU A 252 -7.27 2.31 1.10
N HIS A 253 -6.41 2.27 2.13
CA HIS A 253 -6.31 3.34 3.11
C HIS A 253 -5.85 4.65 2.44
N LEU A 254 -4.80 4.61 1.61
CA LEU A 254 -4.34 5.77 0.84
C LEU A 254 -5.41 6.27 -0.15
N SER A 255 -6.14 5.36 -0.81
CA SER A 255 -7.33 5.70 -1.62
C SER A 255 -8.36 6.49 -0.81
N SER A 256 -8.57 6.10 0.44
CA SER A 256 -9.56 6.70 1.34
C SER A 256 -9.11 8.03 1.96
N LEU A 257 -7.79 8.30 2.01
CA LEU A 257 -7.28 9.64 2.31
C LEU A 257 -7.37 10.53 1.05
N PHE A 258 -6.89 10.05 -0.09
CA PHE A 258 -6.92 10.79 -1.35
C PHE A 258 -8.35 11.17 -1.81
N ALA A 259 -9.34 10.30 -1.58
CA ALA A 259 -10.75 10.56 -1.89
C ALA A 259 -11.40 11.66 -1.01
N LYS A 260 -10.75 12.14 0.06
CA LYS A 260 -11.24 13.28 0.86
C LYS A 260 -10.90 14.64 0.23
N HIS A 261 -9.89 14.69 -0.63
CA HIS A 261 -9.51 15.90 -1.36
C HIS A 261 -10.39 16.03 -2.62
N PRO A 262 -11.02 17.20 -2.91
CA PRO A 262 -11.95 17.32 -4.04
C PRO A 262 -11.33 17.01 -5.43
N ALA A 263 -10.03 17.27 -5.60
CA ALA A 263 -9.30 16.86 -6.79
C ALA A 263 -9.05 15.35 -6.84
N GLY A 264 -8.71 14.73 -5.71
CA GLY A 264 -8.46 13.29 -5.59
C GLY A 264 -9.73 12.44 -5.71
N CYS A 265 -10.83 12.89 -5.11
CA CYS A 265 -12.16 12.28 -5.24
C CYS A 265 -12.58 12.16 -6.71
N ARG A 266 -12.50 13.26 -7.47
CA ARG A 266 -12.79 13.27 -8.92
C ARG A 266 -11.80 12.44 -9.73
N ALA A 267 -10.51 12.51 -9.42
CA ALA A 267 -9.49 11.74 -10.14
C ALA A 267 -9.58 10.21 -9.92
N LEU A 268 -10.03 9.78 -8.74
CA LEU A 268 -10.10 8.38 -8.33
C LEU A 268 -11.47 7.74 -8.58
N LEU A 269 -12.55 8.47 -8.29
CA LEU A 269 -13.94 7.98 -8.36
C LEU A 269 -14.68 8.47 -9.62
N GLY A 270 -14.02 9.25 -10.48
CA GLY A 270 -14.47 9.60 -11.84
C GLY A 270 -14.38 8.46 -12.86
N SER A 271 -14.03 7.23 -12.43
CA SER A 271 -14.15 6.02 -13.22
C SER A 271 -14.48 4.81 -12.31
N SER A 272 -14.99 3.74 -12.91
CA SER A 272 -15.21 2.46 -12.21
C SER A 272 -13.92 1.63 -12.01
N THR A 273 -12.77 2.07 -12.54
CA THR A 273 -11.57 1.21 -12.67
C THR A 273 -10.91 0.83 -11.34
N LEU A 274 -11.04 1.65 -10.29
CA LEU A 274 -10.63 1.25 -8.94
C LEU A 274 -11.45 0.05 -8.44
N PHE A 275 -12.74 0.02 -8.77
CA PHE A 275 -13.71 -0.93 -8.23
C PHE A 275 -13.56 -2.30 -8.87
N SER A 276 -13.39 -2.35 -10.19
CA SER A 276 -13.05 -3.59 -10.90
C SER A 276 -11.70 -4.16 -10.45
N ALA A 277 -10.65 -3.33 -10.40
CA ALA A 277 -9.31 -3.76 -9.98
C ALA A 277 -9.33 -4.33 -8.55
N THR A 278 -9.89 -3.59 -7.58
CA THR A 278 -9.92 -4.01 -6.18
C THR A 278 -10.73 -5.29 -5.97
N ALA A 279 -11.92 -5.39 -6.57
CA ALA A 279 -12.76 -6.58 -6.44
C ALA A 279 -12.08 -7.83 -7.05
N SER A 280 -11.43 -7.68 -8.20
CA SER A 280 -10.67 -8.74 -8.86
C SER A 280 -9.51 -9.25 -8.00
N VAL A 281 -8.71 -8.33 -7.43
CA VAL A 281 -7.59 -8.66 -6.53
C VAL A 281 -8.10 -9.36 -5.27
N LEU A 282 -9.16 -8.84 -4.64
CA LEU A 282 -9.75 -9.44 -3.45
C LEU A 282 -10.22 -10.87 -3.70
N LEU A 283 -10.88 -11.11 -4.84
CA LEU A 283 -11.32 -12.44 -5.23
C LEU A 283 -10.13 -13.39 -5.49
N GLN A 284 -9.05 -12.90 -6.08
CA GLN A 284 -7.85 -13.71 -6.32
C GLN A 284 -7.14 -14.08 -5.01
N VAL A 285 -6.93 -13.12 -4.10
CA VAL A 285 -6.38 -13.40 -2.77
C VAL A 285 -7.28 -14.40 -2.04
N ALA A 286 -8.60 -14.16 -1.97
CA ALA A 286 -9.59 -15.05 -1.34
C ALA A 286 -9.76 -16.42 -2.02
N ARG A 287 -9.25 -16.62 -3.24
CA ARG A 287 -9.16 -17.93 -3.91
C ARG A 287 -7.92 -18.73 -3.48
N ASN A 288 -6.85 -18.03 -3.10
CA ASN A 288 -5.53 -18.59 -2.85
C ASN A 288 -5.11 -18.60 -1.36
N VAL A 289 -5.94 -18.07 -0.45
CA VAL A 289 -5.79 -18.31 1.00
C VAL A 289 -5.93 -19.82 1.27
N GLY A 290 -4.81 -20.50 1.50
CA GLY A 290 -4.78 -21.92 1.82
C GLY A 290 -5.41 -22.21 3.18
N VAL A 291 -5.93 -23.43 3.36
CA VAL A 291 -6.68 -23.88 4.56
C VAL A 291 -5.86 -23.78 5.88
N GLN A 292 -4.53 -23.65 5.78
CA GLN A 292 -3.61 -23.49 6.92
C GLN A 292 -3.22 -22.03 7.22
N GLN A 293 -3.69 -21.04 6.46
CA GLN A 293 -3.41 -19.63 6.74
C GLN A 293 -4.31 -19.09 7.86
N GLY A 294 -3.78 -18.17 8.68
CA GLY A 294 -4.46 -17.60 9.84
C GLY A 294 -5.68 -16.75 9.49
N ILE A 295 -6.57 -16.59 10.48
CA ILE A 295 -7.84 -15.84 10.35
C ILE A 295 -7.61 -14.35 9.99
N ASP A 296 -6.43 -13.81 10.32
CA ASP A 296 -6.03 -12.43 10.08
C ASP A 296 -6.04 -12.06 8.58
N VAL A 297 -5.78 -13.03 7.70
CA VAL A 297 -5.87 -12.81 6.24
C VAL A 297 -7.31 -12.55 5.82
N TRP A 298 -8.27 -13.27 6.42
CA TRP A 298 -9.70 -13.01 6.20
C TRP A 298 -10.10 -11.65 6.81
N HIS A 299 -9.65 -11.30 8.01
CA HIS A 299 -9.89 -9.97 8.60
C HIS A 299 -9.38 -8.84 7.69
N SER A 300 -8.21 -9.02 7.07
CA SER A 300 -7.63 -8.09 6.12
C SER A 300 -8.45 -7.96 4.84
N ILE A 301 -8.87 -9.08 4.23
CA ILE A 301 -9.78 -9.11 3.06
C ILE A 301 -11.10 -8.37 3.37
N ILE A 302 -11.66 -8.55 4.57
CA ILE A 302 -12.91 -7.93 5.00
C ILE A 302 -12.76 -6.42 5.17
N LYS A 303 -11.65 -5.99 5.78
CA LYS A 303 -11.31 -4.56 5.92
C LYS A 303 -11.16 -3.89 4.55
N CYS A 304 -10.50 -4.56 3.60
CA CYS A 304 -10.39 -4.10 2.22
C CYS A 304 -11.76 -4.03 1.52
N ALA A 305 -12.60 -5.06 1.64
CA ALA A 305 -13.95 -5.08 1.07
C ALA A 305 -14.86 -3.98 1.65
N SER A 306 -14.79 -3.76 2.97
CA SER A 306 -15.52 -2.69 3.65
C SER A 306 -15.06 -1.30 3.20
N THR A 307 -13.74 -1.10 3.07
CA THR A 307 -13.17 0.15 2.55
C THR A 307 -13.60 0.41 1.09
N LEU A 308 -13.59 -0.63 0.25
CA LEU A 308 -14.05 -0.56 -1.14
C LEU A 308 -15.54 -0.16 -1.22
N LEU A 309 -16.40 -0.78 -0.42
CA LEU A 309 -17.83 -0.45 -0.40
C LEU A 309 -18.08 0.96 0.17
N GLY A 310 -17.29 1.42 1.15
CA GLY A 310 -17.32 2.82 1.59
C GLY A 310 -17.06 3.80 0.44
N LEU A 311 -16.04 3.53 -0.39
CA LEU A 311 -15.71 4.34 -1.57
C LEU A 311 -16.78 4.26 -2.68
N CYS A 312 -17.61 3.22 -2.73
CA CYS A 312 -18.76 3.17 -3.64
C CYS A 312 -19.79 4.26 -3.32
N PHE A 313 -20.04 4.54 -2.02
CA PHE A 313 -21.12 5.43 -1.58
C PHE A 313 -20.69 6.91 -1.41
N VAL A 314 -19.44 7.28 -1.71
CA VAL A 314 -18.99 8.68 -1.71
C VAL A 314 -19.65 9.42 -2.87
N VAL A 315 -20.60 10.33 -2.61
CA VAL A 315 -21.29 11.13 -3.64
C VAL A 315 -20.64 12.50 -3.72
N GLU A 316 -19.98 12.80 -4.85
CA GLU A 316 -19.31 14.07 -5.10
C GLU A 316 -19.42 14.52 -6.56
N GLN A 317 -19.31 15.83 -6.82
CA GLN A 317 -19.48 16.38 -8.17
C GLN A 317 -18.38 15.88 -9.11
N GLY A 318 -18.76 15.22 -10.20
CA GLY A 318 -17.80 14.64 -11.17
C GLY A 318 -17.28 13.25 -10.80
N THR A 319 -17.90 12.58 -9.82
CA THR A 319 -17.74 11.13 -9.60
C THR A 319 -18.74 10.33 -10.44
N VAL A 320 -18.43 9.06 -10.74
CA VAL A 320 -19.38 8.11 -11.36
C VAL A 320 -20.51 7.79 -10.37
N ASP A 321 -21.69 7.39 -10.86
CA ASP A 321 -22.81 7.02 -9.97
C ASP A 321 -22.40 5.92 -8.96
N PRO A 322 -22.82 5.99 -7.68
CA PRO A 322 -22.55 4.95 -6.69
C PRO A 322 -22.96 3.54 -7.11
N LEU A 323 -24.07 3.40 -7.84
CA LEU A 323 -24.63 2.12 -8.27
C LEU A 323 -23.83 1.52 -9.44
N ASP A 324 -23.28 2.35 -10.34
CA ASP A 324 -22.33 1.90 -11.37
C ASP A 324 -21.01 1.42 -10.75
N ARG A 325 -20.52 2.11 -9.70
CA ARG A 325 -19.35 1.66 -8.92
C ARG A 325 -19.60 0.30 -8.24
N ILE A 326 -20.78 0.10 -7.67
CA ILE A 326 -21.20 -1.18 -7.07
C ILE A 326 -21.38 -2.26 -8.14
N SER A 327 -21.99 -1.93 -9.28
CA SER A 327 -22.18 -2.84 -10.42
C SER A 327 -20.83 -3.35 -10.93
N SER A 328 -19.83 -2.47 -11.01
CA SER A 328 -18.45 -2.85 -11.33
C SER A 328 -17.82 -3.77 -10.27
N ALA A 329 -17.92 -3.43 -8.97
CA ALA A 329 -17.41 -4.29 -7.90
C ALA A 329 -18.09 -5.68 -7.91
N LEU A 330 -19.39 -5.75 -8.18
CA LEU A 330 -20.17 -6.99 -8.33
C LEU A 330 -19.70 -7.81 -9.53
N GLN A 331 -19.56 -7.20 -10.71
CA GLN A 331 -19.09 -7.85 -11.94
C GLN A 331 -17.71 -8.49 -11.76
N TRP A 332 -16.83 -7.82 -11.02
CA TRP A 332 -15.46 -8.29 -10.73
C TRP A 332 -15.34 -9.08 -9.42
N GLY A 333 -16.48 -9.47 -8.82
CA GLY A 333 -16.55 -10.60 -7.90
C GLY A 333 -16.50 -10.30 -6.41
N ILE A 334 -16.75 -9.05 -5.97
CA ILE A 334 -16.78 -8.70 -4.54
C ILE A 334 -17.77 -9.56 -3.74
N LEU A 335 -18.89 -9.97 -4.35
CA LEU A 335 -19.88 -10.87 -3.77
C LEU A 335 -19.28 -12.27 -3.48
N GLN A 336 -18.51 -12.83 -4.43
CA GLN A 336 -17.82 -14.12 -4.22
C GLN A 336 -16.79 -14.03 -3.08
N THR A 337 -16.10 -12.89 -2.96
CA THR A 337 -15.17 -12.62 -1.86
C THR A 337 -15.87 -12.61 -0.51
N ILE A 338 -17.00 -11.89 -0.38
CA ILE A 338 -17.75 -11.79 0.88
C ILE A 338 -18.36 -13.14 1.27
N CYS A 339 -18.88 -13.91 0.31
CA CYS A 339 -19.34 -15.27 0.57
C CYS A 339 -18.20 -16.17 1.07
N ARG A 340 -17.00 -16.08 0.48
CA ARG A 340 -15.80 -16.81 0.96
C ARG A 340 -15.38 -16.40 2.38
N CYS A 341 -15.56 -15.14 2.76
CA CYS A 341 -15.34 -14.70 4.13
C CYS A 341 -16.36 -15.33 5.09
N LEU A 342 -17.66 -15.30 4.77
CA LEU A 342 -18.72 -15.93 5.57
C LEU A 342 -18.55 -17.45 5.72
N VAL A 343 -17.99 -18.12 4.70
CA VAL A 343 -17.63 -19.55 4.73
C VAL A 343 -16.51 -19.85 5.74
N ARG A 344 -15.53 -18.94 5.91
CA ARG A 344 -14.26 -19.20 6.62
C ARG A 344 -14.14 -18.55 8.00
N LEU A 345 -15.04 -17.63 8.36
CA LEU A 345 -15.08 -16.98 9.68
C LEU A 345 -15.95 -17.76 10.68
N PRO A 346 -15.53 -17.89 11.95
CA PRO A 346 -16.42 -18.34 13.02
C PRO A 346 -17.59 -17.37 13.23
N LEU A 347 -18.78 -17.88 13.55
CA LEU A 347 -19.99 -17.08 13.86
C LEU A 347 -19.82 -16.12 15.06
N ILE A 348 -18.81 -16.36 15.90
CA ILE A 348 -18.47 -15.56 17.09
C ILE A 348 -17.57 -14.36 16.72
N ASP A 349 -16.97 -14.36 15.52
CA ASP A 349 -16.08 -13.30 15.07
C ASP A 349 -16.86 -12.02 14.74
N ARG A 350 -16.42 -10.88 15.29
CA ARG A 350 -17.00 -9.55 15.02
C ARG A 350 -17.10 -9.23 13.53
N ASN A 351 -16.14 -9.72 12.73
CA ASN A 351 -16.06 -9.48 11.30
C ASN A 351 -17.10 -10.32 10.52
N PHE A 352 -17.66 -11.39 11.11
CA PHE A 352 -18.78 -12.13 10.50
C PHE A 352 -20.01 -11.23 10.33
N SER A 353 -20.32 -10.39 11.34
CA SER A 353 -21.42 -9.41 11.23
C SER A 353 -21.15 -8.44 10.07
N ALA A 354 -19.96 -7.85 10.02
CA ALA A 354 -19.57 -6.93 8.94
C ALA A 354 -19.72 -7.58 7.55
N CYS A 355 -19.38 -8.87 7.40
CA CYS A 355 -19.65 -9.60 6.16
C CYS A 355 -21.14 -9.74 5.85
N THR A 356 -21.99 -10.05 6.84
CA THR A 356 -23.45 -10.12 6.62
C THR A 356 -24.07 -8.77 6.29
N ASP A 357 -23.57 -7.69 6.89
CA ASP A 357 -24.02 -6.32 6.62
C ASP A 357 -23.62 -5.88 5.20
N MET A 358 -22.36 -6.12 4.80
CA MET A 358 -21.89 -5.88 3.43
C MET A 358 -22.66 -6.70 2.38
N LEU A 359 -22.97 -7.97 2.69
CA LEU A 359 -23.80 -8.82 1.82
C LEU A 359 -25.21 -8.24 1.63
N GLY A 360 -25.84 -7.79 2.72
CA GLY A 360 -27.15 -7.13 2.69
C GLY A 360 -27.15 -5.84 1.87
N CYS A 361 -26.12 -5.00 2.03
CA CYS A 361 -25.93 -3.80 1.20
C CYS A 361 -25.80 -4.14 -0.29
N LEU A 362 -24.94 -5.09 -0.65
CA LEU A 362 -24.73 -5.50 -2.04
C LEU A 362 -25.99 -6.05 -2.70
N ILE A 363 -26.75 -6.90 -2.01
CA ILE A 363 -27.99 -7.46 -2.55
C ILE A 363 -29.04 -6.37 -2.72
N THR A 364 -29.17 -5.44 -1.76
CA THR A 364 -30.08 -4.29 -1.86
C THR A 364 -29.75 -3.42 -3.08
N CYS A 365 -28.47 -3.15 -3.34
CA CYS A 365 -28.05 -2.37 -4.51
C CYS A 365 -28.23 -3.14 -5.84
N ALA A 366 -27.96 -4.45 -5.87
CA ALA A 366 -28.24 -5.28 -7.04
C ALA A 366 -29.75 -5.32 -7.38
N MET A 367 -30.62 -5.39 -6.36
CA MET A 367 -32.07 -5.35 -6.52
C MET A 367 -32.59 -4.01 -7.06
N MET A 368 -31.94 -2.89 -6.72
CA MET A 368 -32.23 -1.59 -7.34
C MET A 368 -31.77 -1.55 -8.81
N HIS A 369 -30.66 -2.22 -9.17
CA HIS A 369 -30.15 -2.33 -10.54
C HIS A 369 -30.70 -3.54 -11.33
N ARG A 370 -32.04 -3.66 -11.40
CA ARG A 370 -32.73 -4.71 -12.18
C ARG A 370 -32.21 -4.92 -13.62
N PRO A 371 -31.78 -3.91 -14.41
CA PRO A 371 -31.25 -4.13 -15.75
C PRO A 371 -29.92 -4.92 -15.78
N SER A 372 -29.03 -4.68 -14.80
CA SER A 372 -27.66 -5.22 -14.78
C SER A 372 -27.61 -6.70 -14.39
N LEU A 373 -28.58 -7.17 -13.58
CA LEU A 373 -28.60 -8.53 -13.02
C LEU A 373 -28.64 -9.65 -14.07
N LYS A 374 -29.19 -9.40 -15.27
CA LYS A 374 -29.23 -10.40 -16.36
C LYS A 374 -27.83 -10.86 -16.81
N HIS A 375 -26.81 -10.01 -16.70
CA HIS A 375 -25.43 -10.41 -17.04
C HIS A 375 -24.71 -11.09 -15.86
N LEU A 376 -24.99 -10.68 -14.63
CA LEU A 376 -24.44 -11.32 -13.42
C LEU A 376 -24.93 -12.77 -13.25
N LEU A 377 -26.18 -13.07 -13.62
CA LEU A 377 -26.77 -14.40 -13.48
C LEU A 377 -26.64 -15.30 -14.74
N SER A 378 -26.18 -14.77 -15.88
CA SER A 378 -25.96 -15.57 -17.10
C SER A 378 -24.52 -16.08 -17.27
N ALA A 379 -23.60 -15.67 -16.40
CA ALA A 379 -22.24 -16.21 -16.34
C ALA A 379 -22.25 -17.65 -15.80
N LYS A 380 -22.31 -18.63 -16.71
CA LYS A 380 -22.39 -20.08 -16.43
C LYS A 380 -21.39 -20.54 -15.34
N SER A 381 -21.91 -20.84 -14.14
CA SER A 381 -21.22 -21.60 -13.11
C SER A 381 -22.13 -22.73 -12.64
N ALA A 382 -21.99 -23.90 -13.26
CA ALA A 382 -22.91 -25.03 -13.08
C ALA A 382 -22.48 -25.93 -11.89
N ALA A 383 -22.65 -25.44 -10.66
CA ALA A 383 -22.63 -26.24 -9.42
C ALA A 383 -23.07 -25.40 -8.20
N MET A 384 -24.38 -25.31 -7.89
CA MET A 384 -24.92 -24.55 -6.74
C MET A 384 -26.33 -25.04 -6.29
N ASP A 385 -26.45 -25.62 -5.07
CA ASP A 385 -27.66 -26.16 -4.37
C ASP A 385 -27.27 -26.61 -2.92
N THR A 386 -28.08 -26.77 -1.85
CA THR A 386 -29.48 -26.43 -1.45
C THR A 386 -29.56 -26.26 0.11
N VAL A 387 -30.44 -25.42 0.72
CA VAL A 387 -30.87 -25.32 2.18
C VAL A 387 -30.61 -23.99 2.96
N ASP A 388 -31.65 -23.46 3.61
CA ASP A 388 -31.97 -22.07 4.03
C ASP A 388 -31.23 -21.36 5.20
N PHE A 389 -31.52 -20.03 5.34
CA PHE A 389 -31.11 -19.19 6.49
C PHE A 389 -32.17 -18.14 6.92
N VAL A 390 -32.74 -18.27 8.13
CA VAL A 390 -33.87 -17.42 8.62
C VAL A 390 -33.43 -16.08 9.28
N LEU A 391 -32.15 -15.94 9.64
CA LEU A 391 -31.69 -14.89 10.58
C LEU A 391 -31.57 -13.46 10.01
N LEU A 392 -31.35 -13.28 8.70
CA LEU A 392 -31.05 -11.96 8.11
C LEU A 392 -32.20 -10.95 8.22
N LYS A 393 -33.45 -11.43 8.14
CA LYS A 393 -34.68 -10.59 8.17
C LYS A 393 -34.80 -9.76 9.46
N ASN A 394 -34.10 -10.15 10.53
CA ASN A 394 -34.27 -9.56 11.86
C ASN A 394 -33.26 -8.46 12.23
N ARG A 395 -32.13 -8.25 11.52
CA ARG A 395 -31.08 -7.31 12.01
C ARG A 395 -30.88 -6.00 11.22
N SER A 396 -31.21 -5.92 9.94
CA SER A 396 -31.07 -4.67 9.17
C SER A 396 -32.42 -4.02 8.83
N GLN A 397 -32.61 -2.76 9.26
CA GLN A 397 -33.80 -1.97 8.91
C GLN A 397 -33.86 -1.65 7.41
N LEU A 398 -32.72 -1.52 6.74
CA LEU A 398 -32.64 -1.33 5.28
C LEU A 398 -33.14 -2.58 4.53
N VAL A 399 -32.69 -3.77 4.93
CA VAL A 399 -33.18 -5.04 4.35
C VAL A 399 -34.69 -5.18 4.58
N ARG A 400 -35.20 -4.88 5.79
CA ARG A 400 -36.65 -4.88 6.06
C ARG A 400 -37.45 -3.84 5.26
N LYS A 401 -36.82 -2.79 4.74
CA LYS A 401 -37.50 -1.71 4.00
C LYS A 401 -37.50 -1.92 2.48
N TYR A 402 -36.51 -2.63 1.94
CA TYR A 402 -36.30 -2.78 0.49
C TYR A 402 -36.32 -4.23 -0.02
N ALA A 403 -36.34 -5.24 0.87
CA ALA A 403 -36.47 -6.66 0.51
C ALA A 403 -37.82 -7.27 0.91
N CYS A 404 -38.90 -6.50 0.81
CA CYS A 404 -40.27 -6.99 1.03
C CYS A 404 -40.72 -7.99 -0.06
N ASP A 405 -40.29 -7.77 -1.30
CA ASP A 405 -40.82 -8.44 -2.50
C ASP A 405 -39.87 -9.53 -3.05
N PHE A 406 -38.83 -9.88 -2.29
CA PHE A 406 -37.74 -10.75 -2.74
C PHE A 406 -37.33 -11.74 -1.66
N GLU A 407 -37.11 -12.98 -2.08
CA GLU A 407 -36.69 -14.08 -1.23
C GLU A 407 -35.24 -14.47 -1.58
N ILE A 408 -34.34 -14.30 -0.61
CA ILE A 408 -32.90 -14.52 -0.77
C ILE A 408 -32.57 -15.85 -0.12
N THR A 409 -32.28 -16.87 -0.93
CA THR A 409 -31.98 -18.22 -0.47
C THR A 409 -30.49 -18.49 -0.63
N ILE A 410 -29.85 -18.89 0.47
CA ILE A 410 -28.43 -19.24 0.54
C ILE A 410 -28.35 -20.70 0.98
N GLU A 411 -27.44 -21.46 0.38
CA GLU A 411 -27.60 -22.91 0.25
C GLU A 411 -26.25 -23.69 0.30
N PRO A 412 -26.10 -24.75 1.13
CA PRO A 412 -24.92 -25.64 1.20
C PRO A 412 -25.05 -26.94 0.38
N ILE A 413 -23.92 -27.51 -0.05
CA ILE A 413 -23.90 -28.72 -0.90
C ILE A 413 -24.20 -30.02 -0.10
N PRO A 414 -25.14 -30.88 -0.52
CA PRO A 414 -25.36 -32.21 0.04
C PRO A 414 -24.26 -33.22 -0.36
N HIS A 415 -23.98 -34.18 0.52
CA HIS A 415 -22.84 -35.10 0.42
C HIS A 415 -22.68 -35.86 -0.92
N MET A 416 -21.47 -35.80 -1.49
CA MET A 416 -20.83 -37.03 -1.99
C MET A 416 -20.21 -37.77 -0.80
N MET A 417 -20.42 -39.10 -0.71
CA MET A 417 -19.79 -39.92 0.33
C MET A 417 -18.32 -40.19 0.00
N GLY A 418 -17.41 -39.96 0.95
CA GLY A 418 -15.97 -40.10 0.70
C GLY A 418 -15.04 -39.77 1.88
N THR A 419 -15.16 -40.52 2.99
CA THR A 419 -14.07 -40.85 3.93
C THR A 419 -12.92 -39.83 4.16
N ARG A 420 -13.22 -38.59 4.57
CA ARG A 420 -12.24 -37.67 5.21
C ARG A 420 -12.80 -36.65 6.21
N VAL A 421 -14.07 -36.27 6.04
CA VAL A 421 -14.75 -35.13 6.69
C VAL A 421 -14.78 -35.15 8.24
N GLU A 422 -14.57 -36.30 8.89
CA GLU A 422 -14.66 -36.40 10.36
C GLU A 422 -13.57 -35.67 11.14
N ARG A 423 -12.43 -35.32 10.50
CA ARG A 423 -11.45 -34.40 11.10
C ARG A 423 -11.85 -32.93 10.93
N GLU A 424 -12.45 -32.56 9.82
CA GLU A 424 -12.81 -31.17 9.49
C GLU A 424 -14.04 -30.69 10.29
N LYS A 425 -14.98 -31.59 10.61
CA LYS A 425 -16.10 -31.32 11.55
C LYS A 425 -15.67 -30.85 12.95
N ARG A 426 -14.39 -30.98 13.33
CA ARG A 426 -13.85 -30.45 14.61
C ARG A 426 -13.20 -29.06 14.48
N MET A 427 -13.06 -28.49 13.27
CA MET A 427 -12.36 -27.22 13.06
C MET A 427 -13.28 -26.04 12.68
N GLY A 428 -14.61 -26.23 12.66
CA GLY A 428 -15.57 -25.14 12.47
C GLY A 428 -15.57 -24.50 11.08
N ILE A 429 -14.92 -25.14 10.10
CA ILE A 429 -14.85 -24.69 8.71
C ILE A 429 -16.13 -25.12 7.99
N CYS A 430 -16.98 -24.16 7.61
CA CYS A 430 -17.88 -24.35 6.48
C CYS A 430 -17.05 -24.25 5.18
N ASP A 431 -17.51 -24.86 4.09
CA ASP A 431 -16.74 -24.85 2.82
C ASP A 431 -17.57 -24.61 1.54
N ASN A 432 -18.89 -24.47 1.64
CA ASN A 432 -19.76 -24.18 0.48
C ASN A 432 -20.87 -23.19 0.85
N ILE A 433 -21.01 -22.12 0.05
CA ILE A 433 -22.13 -21.17 0.06
C ILE A 433 -22.52 -20.87 -1.38
N ASN A 434 -23.80 -21.01 -1.68
CA ASN A 434 -24.44 -20.58 -2.92
C ASN A 434 -25.39 -19.41 -2.63
N VAL A 435 -25.66 -18.53 -3.60
CA VAL A 435 -26.58 -17.39 -3.42
C VAL A 435 -27.59 -17.35 -4.57
N ARG A 436 -28.87 -17.54 -4.25
CA ARG A 436 -30.01 -17.39 -5.17
C ARG A 436 -30.86 -16.20 -4.71
N ILE A 437 -31.35 -15.40 -5.65
CA ILE A 437 -32.21 -14.24 -5.39
C ILE A 437 -33.49 -14.43 -6.21
N PHE A 438 -34.59 -14.71 -5.53
CA PHE A 438 -35.91 -14.88 -6.12
C PHE A 438 -36.72 -13.58 -6.01
N HIS A 439 -37.49 -13.27 -7.05
CA HIS A 439 -38.51 -12.23 -7.04
C HIS A 439 -39.85 -12.92 -6.76
N THR A 440 -40.52 -12.54 -5.68
CA THR A 440 -41.81 -13.11 -5.31
C THR A 440 -42.88 -12.12 -5.78
N PRO A 441 -43.59 -12.37 -6.90
CA PRO A 441 -44.58 -11.42 -7.39
C PRO A 441 -45.73 -11.33 -6.39
N ILE A 442 -45.91 -10.16 -5.78
CA ILE A 442 -47.08 -9.87 -4.97
C ILE A 442 -48.28 -9.83 -5.92
N HIS A 443 -49.12 -10.86 -5.85
CA HIS A 443 -50.45 -10.83 -6.44
C HIS A 443 -51.34 -9.90 -5.61
N THR A 444 -51.54 -8.68 -6.13
CA THR A 444 -52.62 -7.75 -5.75
C THR A 444 -53.85 -8.00 -6.61
#